data_AF-A0AA51M0D3-F1
#
_entry.id   AF-A0AA51M0D3-F1
#
_cell.length_a   1.000
_cell.length_b   1.000
_cell.length_c   1.000
_cell.angle_alpha   90.00
_cell.angle_beta   90.00
_cell.angle_gamma   90.00
#
_symmetry.space_group_name_H-M   'P 1'
#
loop_
_entity.id
_entity.type
_entity.pdbx_description
1 polymer ?
#
loop_
_entity_poly.entity_id
_entity_poly.type
_entity_poly.pdbx_seq_one_letter_code
_entity_poly.pdbx_strand_id
1 'polypeptide(L)'
;MARGSKPDKEAKAAAKAARKQASKERRTQLWQAFQLQRKEDKLLLPWMIGAIVVSTLVFFLIGLIFGIEWFLLPVGLLVGVLLAFVIFGRRVQKTVYGKAEGQAGAAAWALDNLQGSWRVTHAVAGTTQLDAVHRVIGRPGVILVAEGAPQRVKALLAQEKKRVARLVGDTPIYDIVVGNDEGQVPLSQLQKHLSKLPRNIDTKRMDAIEGRLAALSTKKSGAALPKGPMPAGAKMRSVQRTMRRR
;
A
#
# COMPACT_ATOMS: atom_id res chain seq x y z
N MET A 1 -7.80 -50.80 -17.69
CA MET A 1 -7.43 -50.30 -16.36
C MET A 1 -5.93 -50.04 -16.30
N ALA A 2 -5.48 -48.79 -16.44
CA ALA A 2 -4.05 -48.44 -16.33
C ALA A 2 -3.76 -47.89 -14.93
N ARG A 3 -2.86 -48.56 -14.20
CA ARG A 3 -2.47 -48.24 -12.82
C ARG A 3 -1.62 -46.96 -12.81
N GLY A 4 -1.99 -46.01 -11.94
CA GLY A 4 -1.24 -44.79 -11.71
C GLY A 4 0.20 -45.06 -11.24
N SER A 5 1.16 -44.46 -11.95
CA SER A 5 2.58 -44.42 -11.59
C SER A 5 2.77 -43.58 -10.31
N LYS A 6 3.41 -44.18 -9.30
CA LYS A 6 3.76 -43.52 -8.04
C LYS A 6 4.72 -42.35 -8.30
N PRO A 7 4.60 -41.20 -7.63
CA PRO A 7 5.49 -40.07 -7.86
C PRO A 7 6.92 -40.41 -7.41
N ASP A 8 7.86 -40.27 -8.35
CA ASP A 8 9.26 -40.67 -8.28
C ASP A 8 10.01 -40.05 -7.09
N LYS A 9 10.84 -40.86 -6.43
CA LYS A 9 11.59 -40.48 -5.21
C LYS A 9 12.47 -39.24 -5.42
N GLU A 10 12.93 -39.00 -6.64
CA GLU A 10 13.79 -37.86 -7.00
C GLU A 10 13.02 -36.54 -7.01
N ALA A 11 11.79 -36.51 -7.54
CA ALA A 11 10.91 -35.33 -7.48
C ALA A 11 10.58 -34.96 -6.03
N LYS A 12 10.39 -35.96 -5.15
CA LYS A 12 10.18 -35.73 -3.71
C LYS A 12 11.44 -35.25 -2.99
N ALA A 13 12.62 -35.71 -3.39
CA ALA A 13 13.90 -35.27 -2.84
C ALA A 13 14.23 -33.83 -3.25
N ALA A 14 14.05 -33.49 -4.54
CA ALA A 14 14.20 -32.13 -5.06
C ALA A 14 13.21 -31.15 -4.40
N ALA A 15 11.94 -31.53 -4.25
CA ALA A 15 10.96 -30.72 -3.52
C ALA A 15 11.32 -30.53 -2.04
N LYS A 16 11.89 -31.55 -1.38
CA LYS A 16 12.41 -31.41 0.00
C LYS A 16 13.61 -30.48 0.08
N ALA A 17 14.54 -30.56 -0.88
CA ALA A 17 15.71 -29.69 -0.95
C ALA A 17 15.31 -28.23 -1.20
N ALA A 18 14.42 -27.97 -2.16
CA ALA A 18 13.86 -26.65 -2.43
C ALA A 18 13.11 -26.08 -1.22
N ARG A 19 12.29 -26.88 -0.54
CA ARG A 19 11.61 -26.46 0.71
C ARG A 19 12.60 -26.10 1.82
N LYS A 20 13.70 -26.86 1.97
CA LYS A 20 14.76 -26.57 2.95
C LYS A 20 15.51 -25.29 2.60
N GLN A 21 15.86 -25.07 1.34
CA GLN A 21 16.50 -23.83 0.87
C GLN A 21 15.58 -22.63 1.10
N ALA A 22 14.33 -22.69 0.63
CA ALA A 22 13.34 -21.64 0.85
C ALA A 22 13.07 -21.40 2.35
N SER A 23 13.13 -22.42 3.20
CA SER A 23 13.02 -22.26 4.65
C SER A 23 14.23 -21.54 5.25
N LYS A 24 15.45 -21.85 4.79
CA LYS A 24 16.67 -21.18 5.24
C LYS A 24 16.66 -19.71 4.82
N GLU A 25 16.33 -19.43 3.57
CA GLU A 25 16.22 -18.07 3.03
C GLU A 25 15.18 -17.25 3.81
N ARG A 26 13.97 -17.79 4.01
CA ARG A 26 12.95 -17.14 4.84
C ARG A 26 13.45 -16.86 6.25
N ARG A 27 14.14 -17.80 6.89
CA ARG A 27 14.70 -17.59 8.23
C ARG A 27 15.76 -16.49 8.24
N THR A 28 16.63 -16.46 7.23
CA THR A 28 17.67 -15.43 7.09
C THR A 28 17.05 -14.05 6.85
N GLN A 29 16.03 -13.95 5.99
CA GLN A 29 15.30 -12.71 5.73
C GLN A 29 14.61 -12.19 7.00
N LEU A 30 13.93 -13.08 7.74
CA LEU A 30 13.30 -12.74 9.01
C LEU A 30 14.33 -12.29 10.05
N TRP A 31 15.49 -12.95 10.10
CA TRP A 31 16.57 -12.57 11.00
C TRP A 31 17.16 -11.20 10.64
N GLN A 32 17.38 -10.92 9.35
CA GLN A 32 17.85 -9.62 8.87
C GLN A 32 16.85 -8.50 9.20
N ALA A 33 15.56 -8.74 8.94
CA ALA A 33 14.49 -7.80 9.28
C ALA A 33 14.42 -7.55 10.80
N PHE A 34 14.59 -8.60 11.61
CA PHE A 34 14.65 -8.48 13.06
C PHE A 34 15.86 -7.65 13.53
N GLN A 35 17.06 -7.92 12.98
CA GLN A 35 18.26 -7.17 13.32
C GLN A 35 18.16 -5.69 12.93
N LEU A 36 17.57 -5.40 11.77
CA LEU A 36 17.29 -4.04 11.33
C LEU A 36 16.33 -3.35 12.31
N GLN A 37 15.19 -3.99 12.59
CA GLN A 37 14.18 -3.41 13.48
C GLN A 37 14.73 -3.21 14.90
N ARG A 38 15.53 -4.14 15.43
CA ARG A 38 16.13 -4.00 16.78
C ARG A 38 17.04 -2.78 16.88
N LYS A 39 17.74 -2.42 15.79
CA LYS A 39 18.57 -1.21 15.75
C LYS A 39 17.73 0.06 15.74
N GLU A 40 16.58 0.01 15.05
CA GLU A 40 15.68 1.16 14.90
C GLU A 40 14.80 1.38 16.12
N ASP A 41 14.34 0.31 16.76
CA ASP A 41 13.48 0.34 17.94
C ASP A 41 14.12 -0.44 19.09
N LYS A 42 14.85 0.30 19.94
CA LYS A 42 15.52 -0.26 21.12
C LYS A 42 14.55 -0.81 22.17
N LEU A 43 13.30 -0.32 22.20
CA LEU A 43 12.27 -0.78 23.13
C LEU A 43 11.60 -2.08 22.67
N LEU A 44 11.81 -2.50 21.42
CA LEU A 44 11.21 -3.72 20.89
C LEU A 44 11.52 -4.96 21.73
N LEU A 45 12.78 -5.13 22.15
CA LEU A 45 13.22 -6.30 22.91
C LEU A 45 12.59 -6.34 24.32
N PRO A 46 12.62 -5.26 25.12
CA PRO A 46 11.88 -5.20 26.38
C PRO A 46 10.39 -5.52 26.25
N TRP A 47 9.71 -5.01 25.23
CA TRP A 47 8.27 -5.28 25.04
C TRP A 47 7.98 -6.74 24.68
N MET A 48 8.81 -7.36 23.84
CA MET A 48 8.66 -8.77 23.49
C MET A 48 8.93 -9.69 24.69
N ILE A 49 10.00 -9.42 25.45
CA ILE A 49 10.34 -10.18 26.66
C ILE A 49 9.23 -9.98 27.70
N GLY A 50 8.79 -8.74 27.92
CA GLY A 50 7.70 -8.41 28.83
C GLY A 50 6.41 -9.16 28.49
N ALA A 51 6.04 -9.24 27.20
CA ALA A 51 4.86 -9.99 26.78
C ALA A 51 4.97 -11.49 27.08
N ILE A 52 6.15 -12.09 26.87
CA ILE A 52 6.38 -13.51 27.18
C ILE A 52 6.31 -13.76 28.68
N VAL A 53 7.01 -12.95 29.48
CA VAL A 53 7.07 -13.10 30.94
C VAL A 53 5.69 -12.89 31.55
N VAL A 54 4.99 -11.80 31.19
CA VAL A 54 3.66 -11.50 31.72
C VAL A 54 2.66 -12.59 31.34
N SER A 55 2.64 -13.02 30.07
CA SER A 55 1.75 -14.11 29.63
C SER A 55 2.03 -15.41 30.38
N THR A 56 3.30 -15.81 30.49
CA THR A 56 3.68 -17.04 31.18
C THR A 56 3.28 -16.98 32.66
N LEU A 57 3.53 -15.85 33.32
CA LEU A 57 3.20 -15.64 34.73
C LEU A 57 1.69 -15.64 34.97
N VAL A 58 0.90 -15.00 34.10
CA VAL A 58 -0.57 -15.01 34.20
C VAL A 58 -1.12 -16.43 34.09
N PHE A 59 -0.70 -17.19 33.09
CA PHE A 59 -1.17 -18.57 32.93
C PHE A 59 -0.70 -19.50 34.04
N PHE A 60 0.51 -19.29 34.57
CA PHE A 60 1.02 -20.03 35.72
C PHE A 60 0.20 -19.75 36.98
N LEU A 61 -0.09 -18.48 37.28
CA LEU A 61 -0.92 -18.08 38.43
C LEU A 61 -2.34 -18.62 38.31
N ILE A 62 -2.93 -18.59 37.12
CA ILE A 62 -4.22 -19.23 36.86
C ILE A 62 -4.11 -20.73 37.14
N GLY A 63 -3.05 -21.38 36.67
CA GLY A 63 -2.81 -22.80 36.89
C GLY A 63 -2.70 -23.17 38.37
N LEU A 64 -2.05 -22.34 39.18
CA LEU A 64 -1.95 -22.56 40.64
C LEU A 64 -3.32 -22.56 41.33
N ILE A 65 -4.26 -21.73 40.88
CA ILE A 65 -5.62 -21.67 41.45
C ILE A 65 -6.37 -22.98 41.19
N PHE A 66 -6.11 -23.63 40.05
CA PHE A 66 -6.79 -24.86 39.62
C PHE A 66 -5.96 -26.14 39.80
N GLY A 67 -4.73 -26.06 40.33
CA GLY A 67 -3.80 -27.18 40.48
C GLY A 67 -3.31 -27.79 39.15
N ILE A 68 -3.28 -26.99 38.08
CA ILE A 68 -2.86 -27.40 36.72
C ILE A 68 -1.73 -26.52 36.17
N GLU A 69 -0.90 -25.94 37.04
CA GLU A 69 0.17 -25.01 36.70
C GLU A 69 1.17 -25.56 35.67
N TRP A 70 1.54 -26.83 35.78
CA TRP A 70 2.46 -27.47 34.84
C TRP A 70 1.86 -27.67 33.45
N PHE A 71 0.53 -27.79 33.36
CA PHE A 71 -0.19 -27.89 32.09
C PHE A 71 -0.37 -26.51 31.44
N LEU A 72 -0.68 -25.47 32.23
CA LEU A 72 -0.89 -24.11 31.71
C LEU A 72 0.41 -23.36 31.42
N LEU A 73 1.55 -23.74 32.01
CA LEU A 73 2.83 -23.07 31.79
C LEU A 73 3.27 -23.11 30.30
N PRO A 74 3.30 -24.26 29.60
CA PRO A 74 3.59 -24.29 28.15
C PRO A 74 2.60 -23.49 27.31
N VAL A 75 1.31 -23.47 27.70
CA VAL A 75 0.27 -22.69 27.02
C VAL A 75 0.57 -21.18 27.16
N GLY A 76 0.88 -20.72 28.37
CA GLY A 76 1.25 -19.34 28.64
C GLY A 76 2.48 -18.88 27.88
N LEU A 77 3.48 -19.75 27.74
CA LEU A 77 4.67 -19.51 26.93
C LEU A 77 4.33 -19.37 25.45
N LEU A 78 3.53 -20.30 24.89
CA LEU A 78 3.09 -20.24 23.49
C LEU A 78 2.28 -18.97 23.19
N VAL A 79 1.35 -18.62 24.07
CA VAL A 79 0.58 -17.37 23.97
C VAL A 79 1.51 -16.16 24.06
N GLY A 80 2.50 -16.19 24.96
CA GLY A 80 3.49 -15.13 25.11
C GLY A 80 4.33 -14.91 23.84
N VAL A 81 4.77 -16.00 23.21
CA VAL A 81 5.49 -15.95 21.92
C VAL A 81 4.60 -15.36 20.83
N LEU A 82 3.33 -15.77 20.75
CA LEU A 82 2.36 -15.21 19.79
C LEU A 82 2.17 -13.71 19.98
N LEU A 83 2.00 -13.25 21.23
CA LEU A 83 1.90 -11.83 21.56
C LEU A 83 3.17 -11.06 21.18
N ALA A 84 4.36 -11.63 21.43
CA ALA A 84 5.62 -11.04 21.01
C ALA A 84 5.70 -10.85 19.48
N PHE A 85 5.21 -11.83 18.69
CA PHE A 85 5.11 -11.68 17.23
C PHE A 85 4.15 -10.57 16.80
N VAL A 86 2.98 -10.44 17.46
CA VAL A 86 2.03 -9.36 17.17
C VAL A 86 2.64 -7.99 17.48
N ILE A 87 3.33 -7.86 18.62
CA ILE A 87 4.03 -6.64 19.00
C ILE A 87 5.11 -6.29 17.97
N PHE A 88 5.94 -7.28 17.59
CA PHE A 88 6.96 -7.11 16.57
C PHE A 88 6.38 -6.55 15.27
N GLY A 89 5.32 -7.19 14.74
CA GLY A 89 4.67 -6.76 13.49
C GLY A 89 4.13 -5.33 13.57
N ARG A 90 3.44 -4.98 14.66
CA ARG A 90 2.89 -3.62 14.87
C ARG A 90 3.99 -2.57 14.97
N ARG A 91 5.10 -2.90 15.62
CA ARG A 91 6.25 -1.99 15.78
C ARG A 91 6.98 -1.77 14.46
N VAL A 92 7.22 -2.83 13.69
CA VAL A 92 7.78 -2.74 12.33
C VAL A 92 6.92 -1.82 11.45
N GLN A 93 5.61 -2.04 11.43
CA GLN A 93 4.69 -1.17 10.67
C GLN A 93 4.83 0.29 11.09
N LYS A 94 4.80 0.57 12.41
CA LYS A 94 4.94 1.94 12.91
C LYS A 94 6.24 2.60 12.46
N THR A 95 7.37 1.88 12.53
CA THR A 95 8.67 2.43 12.12
C THR A 95 8.74 2.65 10.61
N VAL A 96 8.26 1.70 9.80
CA VAL A 96 8.27 1.81 8.33
C VAL A 96 7.40 2.99 7.87
N TYR A 97 6.16 3.08 8.36
CA TYR A 97 5.30 4.20 8.01
C TYR A 97 5.83 5.53 8.53
N GLY A 98 6.37 5.58 9.76
CA GLY A 98 6.96 6.80 10.32
C GLY A 98 8.18 7.31 9.54
N LYS A 99 8.93 6.43 8.86
CA LYS A 99 10.02 6.82 7.96
C LYS A 99 9.56 7.27 6.58
N ALA A 100 8.46 6.68 6.10
CA ALA A 100 7.84 7.07 4.84
C ALA A 100 7.09 8.40 4.97
N GLU A 101 6.59 8.74 6.16
CA GLU A 101 5.96 10.04 6.44
C GLU A 101 6.92 11.19 6.10
N GLY A 102 6.43 12.14 5.28
CA GLY A 102 7.20 13.30 4.81
C GLY A 102 8.08 13.04 3.58
N GLN A 103 8.15 11.80 3.08
CA GLN A 103 8.80 11.51 1.80
C GLN A 103 7.80 11.68 0.64
N ALA A 104 8.26 12.29 -0.46
CA ALA A 104 7.47 12.43 -1.67
C ALA A 104 7.10 11.05 -2.26
N GLY A 105 5.82 10.83 -2.54
CA GLY A 105 5.27 9.58 -3.05
C GLY A 105 4.95 8.53 -1.99
N ALA A 106 5.06 8.87 -0.70
CA ALA A 106 4.75 7.93 0.38
C ALA A 106 3.28 7.52 0.41
N ALA A 107 2.35 8.44 0.08
CA ALA A 107 0.94 8.14 -0.05
C ALA A 107 0.70 7.15 -1.19
N ALA A 108 1.36 7.32 -2.34
CA ALA A 108 1.26 6.36 -3.45
C ALA A 108 1.66 4.95 -3.00
N TRP A 109 2.81 4.82 -2.34
CA TRP A 109 3.28 3.53 -1.83
C TRP A 109 2.33 2.92 -0.79
N ALA A 110 1.77 3.74 0.12
CA ALA A 110 0.79 3.24 1.09
C ALA A 110 -0.51 2.76 0.41
N LEU A 111 -0.92 3.43 -0.67
CA LEU A 111 -2.09 3.03 -1.47
C LEU A 111 -1.87 1.70 -2.21
N ASP A 112 -0.66 1.41 -2.69
CA ASP A 112 -0.32 0.12 -3.31
C ASP A 112 -0.38 -1.05 -2.33
N ASN A 113 -0.16 -0.77 -1.04
CA ASN A 113 -0.23 -1.77 0.02
C ASN A 113 -1.65 -2.00 0.55
N LEU A 114 -2.67 -1.36 -0.04
CA LEU A 114 -4.06 -1.58 0.36
C LEU A 114 -4.50 -3.01 0.07
N GLN A 115 -5.12 -3.63 1.07
CA GLN A 115 -5.69 -4.96 0.95
C GLN A 115 -7.16 -4.89 0.51
N GLY A 116 -7.52 -5.68 -0.50
CA GLY A 116 -8.88 -5.80 -1.01
C GLY A 116 -9.03 -5.29 -2.44
N SER A 117 -10.28 -5.15 -2.89
CA SER A 117 -10.63 -4.74 -4.25
C SER A 117 -10.53 -3.22 -4.44
N TRP A 118 -9.35 -2.64 -4.23
CA TRP A 118 -9.09 -1.23 -4.49
C TRP A 118 -8.46 -1.06 -5.87
N ARG A 119 -8.87 -0.03 -6.62
CA ARG A 119 -8.23 0.35 -7.88
C ARG A 119 -7.53 1.69 -7.67
N VAL A 120 -6.20 1.69 -7.73
CA VAL A 120 -5.39 2.87 -7.46
C VAL A 120 -4.86 3.42 -8.77
N THR A 121 -5.00 4.73 -8.98
CA THR A 121 -4.34 5.48 -10.05
C THR A 121 -3.48 6.56 -9.41
N HIS A 122 -2.16 6.46 -9.58
CA HIS A 122 -1.23 7.42 -8.99
C HIS A 122 -1.17 8.72 -9.80
N ALA A 123 -0.87 9.83 -9.11
CA ALA A 123 -0.48 11.12 -9.71
C ALA A 123 -1.42 11.58 -10.85
N VAL A 124 -2.73 11.52 -10.61
CA VAL A 124 -3.75 12.01 -11.57
C VAL A 124 -3.59 13.51 -11.82
N ALA A 125 -3.27 14.24 -10.75
CA ALA A 125 -2.78 15.61 -10.78
C ALA A 125 -1.51 15.72 -9.92
N GLY A 126 -0.63 16.64 -10.26
CA GLY A 126 0.58 16.90 -9.49
C GLY A 126 1.26 18.19 -9.92
N THR A 127 2.18 18.67 -9.09
CA THR A 127 2.97 19.89 -9.30
C THR A 127 4.45 19.54 -9.46
N THR A 128 5.27 20.52 -9.82
CA THR A 128 6.74 20.35 -9.84
C THR A 128 7.34 20.34 -8.43
N GLN A 129 6.58 20.77 -7.41
CA GLN A 129 6.97 20.79 -6.00
C GLN A 129 6.66 19.47 -5.28
N LEU A 130 6.54 18.37 -6.02
CA LEU A 130 6.27 17.03 -5.49
C LEU A 130 4.93 16.92 -4.75
N ASP A 131 3.97 17.82 -4.99
CA ASP A 131 2.59 17.62 -4.55
C ASP A 131 1.89 16.72 -5.56
N ALA A 132 1.12 15.74 -5.07
CA ALA A 132 0.42 14.79 -5.91
C ALA A 132 -0.99 14.51 -5.39
N VAL A 133 -1.90 14.24 -6.31
CA VAL A 133 -3.24 13.71 -6.04
C VAL A 133 -3.34 12.34 -6.68
N HIS A 134 -3.55 11.34 -5.84
CA HIS A 134 -3.83 9.97 -6.22
C HIS A 134 -5.35 9.75 -6.19
N ARG A 135 -5.83 8.87 -7.05
CA ARG A 135 -7.23 8.48 -7.09
C ARG A 135 -7.34 7.02 -6.72
N VAL A 136 -8.28 6.73 -5.84
CA VAL A 136 -8.60 5.39 -5.38
C VAL A 136 -10.07 5.15 -5.63
N ILE A 137 -10.40 4.06 -6.31
CA ILE A 137 -11.78 3.63 -6.52
C ILE A 137 -12.00 2.41 -5.62
N GLY A 138 -12.95 2.54 -4.71
CA GLY A 138 -13.30 1.55 -3.71
C GLY A 138 -14.80 1.34 -3.61
N ARG A 139 -15.23 0.42 -2.74
CA ARG A 139 -16.65 0.28 -2.38
C ARG A 139 -17.28 1.56 -1.81
N PRO A 140 -16.53 2.48 -1.17
CA PRO A 140 -17.10 3.77 -0.78
C PRO A 140 -17.47 4.69 -1.93
N GLY A 141 -16.86 4.53 -3.11
CA GLY A 141 -16.96 5.47 -4.21
C GLY A 141 -15.57 5.85 -4.73
N VAL A 142 -15.43 7.11 -5.14
CA VAL A 142 -14.13 7.66 -5.56
C VAL A 142 -13.50 8.44 -4.41
N ILE A 143 -12.22 8.19 -4.17
CA ILE A 143 -11.46 8.83 -3.11
C ILE A 143 -10.25 9.50 -3.74
N LEU A 144 -10.09 10.79 -3.48
CA LEU A 144 -8.94 11.59 -3.90
C LEU A 144 -8.03 11.75 -2.69
N VAL A 145 -6.84 11.17 -2.78
CA VAL A 145 -5.84 11.19 -1.73
C VAL A 145 -4.72 12.10 -2.17
N ALA A 146 -4.54 13.22 -1.49
CA ALA A 146 -3.49 14.19 -1.80
C ALA A 146 -2.33 14.09 -0.83
N GLU A 147 -1.13 14.32 -1.35
CA GLU A 147 0.12 14.38 -0.61
C GLU A 147 0.84 15.68 -0.99
N GLY A 148 1.43 16.37 -0.01
CA GLY A 148 2.17 17.61 -0.22
C GLY A 148 1.68 18.74 0.70
N ALA A 149 1.99 19.99 0.33
CA ALA A 149 1.67 21.12 1.19
C ALA A 149 0.16 21.44 1.18
N PRO A 150 -0.51 21.57 2.36
CA PRO A 150 -1.97 21.67 2.47
C PRO A 150 -2.61 22.79 1.63
N GLN A 151 -1.95 23.93 1.48
CA GLN A 151 -2.48 25.05 0.68
C GLN A 151 -2.50 24.76 -0.83
N ARG A 152 -1.49 24.04 -1.34
CA ARG A 152 -1.37 23.71 -2.77
C ARG A 152 -2.25 22.53 -3.15
N VAL A 153 -2.30 21.51 -2.29
CA VAL A 153 -3.12 20.31 -2.54
C VAL A 153 -4.63 20.59 -2.52
N LYS A 154 -5.11 21.57 -1.75
CA LYS A 154 -6.53 21.98 -1.75
C LYS A 154 -7.00 22.41 -3.14
N ALA A 155 -6.20 23.21 -3.84
CA ALA A 155 -6.52 23.65 -5.20
C ALA A 155 -6.53 22.47 -6.19
N LEU A 156 -5.55 21.56 -6.08
CA LEU A 156 -5.47 20.36 -6.93
C LEU A 156 -6.66 19.42 -6.69
N LEU A 157 -7.02 19.18 -5.42
CA LEU A 157 -8.17 18.37 -5.03
C LEU A 157 -9.47 18.96 -5.57
N ALA A 158 -9.69 20.27 -5.44
CA ALA A 158 -10.90 20.92 -5.95
C ALA A 158 -11.03 20.78 -7.48
N GLN A 159 -9.92 20.95 -8.21
CA GLN A 159 -9.90 20.77 -9.67
C GLN A 159 -10.22 19.33 -10.07
N GLU A 160 -9.59 18.35 -9.42
CA GLU A 160 -9.81 16.95 -9.74
C GLU A 160 -11.20 16.48 -9.30
N LYS A 161 -11.70 16.93 -8.15
CA LYS A 161 -13.07 16.66 -7.68
C LYS A 161 -14.11 17.14 -8.69
N LYS A 162 -13.97 18.37 -9.21
CA LYS A 162 -14.87 18.91 -10.24
C LYS A 162 -14.81 18.11 -11.54
N ARG A 163 -13.63 17.61 -11.92
CA ARG A 163 -13.45 16.76 -13.11
C ARG A 163 -14.10 15.39 -12.93
N VAL A 164 -13.86 14.74 -11.80
CA VAL A 164 -14.43 13.43 -11.48
C VAL A 164 -15.95 13.50 -11.35
N ALA A 165 -16.49 14.54 -10.68
CA ALA A 165 -17.92 14.73 -10.48
C ALA A 165 -18.74 14.75 -11.79
N ARG A 166 -18.15 15.23 -12.89
CA ARG A 166 -18.80 15.23 -14.20
C ARG A 166 -19.05 13.82 -14.78
N LEU A 167 -18.38 12.79 -14.27
CA LEU A 167 -18.44 11.42 -14.80
C LEU A 167 -19.07 10.39 -13.85
N VAL A 168 -18.89 10.58 -12.54
CA VAL A 168 -19.30 9.59 -11.54
C VAL A 168 -20.75 9.77 -11.09
N GLY A 169 -21.39 10.87 -11.49
CA GLY A 169 -22.80 11.14 -11.25
C GLY A 169 -23.09 11.31 -9.75
N ASP A 170 -23.95 10.44 -9.25
CA ASP A 170 -24.41 10.34 -7.86
C ASP A 170 -23.41 9.66 -6.91
N THR A 171 -22.32 9.09 -7.44
CA THR A 171 -21.37 8.35 -6.60
C THR A 171 -20.60 9.31 -5.68
N PRO A 172 -20.51 9.01 -4.36
CA PRO A 172 -19.76 9.85 -3.43
C PRO A 172 -18.29 10.03 -3.79
N ILE A 173 -17.80 11.26 -3.62
CA ILE A 173 -16.39 11.62 -3.79
C ILE A 173 -15.82 12.12 -2.46
N TYR A 174 -14.85 11.40 -1.94
CA TYR A 174 -14.14 11.74 -0.70
C TYR A 174 -12.79 12.39 -1.03
N ASP A 175 -12.43 13.43 -0.29
CA ASP A 175 -11.13 14.08 -0.34
C ASP A 175 -10.37 13.85 0.97
N ILE A 176 -9.13 13.40 0.86
CA ILE A 176 -8.25 13.10 2.00
C ILE A 176 -6.90 13.74 1.71
N VAL A 177 -6.38 14.49 2.68
CA VAL A 177 -5.01 15.01 2.64
C VAL A 177 -4.16 14.18 3.60
N VAL A 178 -3.06 13.64 3.10
CA VAL A 178 -2.10 12.87 3.89
C VAL A 178 -1.11 13.81 4.56
N GLY A 179 -0.91 13.61 5.85
CA GLY A 179 0.08 14.31 6.65
C GLY A 179 -0.29 14.33 8.14
N ASN A 180 0.42 15.12 8.93
CA ASN A 180 0.40 15.06 10.39
C ASN A 180 -0.24 16.28 11.06
N ASP A 181 -0.72 17.25 10.28
CA ASP A 181 -1.40 18.42 10.82
C ASP A 181 -2.90 18.18 11.08
N GLU A 182 -3.56 19.16 11.69
CA GLU A 182 -5.00 19.12 11.94
C GLU A 182 -5.81 18.95 10.64
N GLY A 183 -6.77 18.02 10.65
CA GLY A 183 -7.59 17.69 9.49
C GLY A 183 -6.90 16.84 8.41
N GLN A 184 -5.63 16.46 8.62
CA GLN A 184 -4.91 15.53 7.75
C GLN A 184 -4.95 14.10 8.34
N VAL A 185 -4.76 13.11 7.48
CA VAL A 185 -4.70 11.70 7.90
C VAL A 185 -3.25 11.25 7.87
N PRO A 186 -2.69 10.79 9.01
CA PRO A 186 -1.34 10.24 9.04
C PRO A 186 -1.22 9.03 8.11
N LEU A 187 -0.06 8.87 7.48
CA LEU A 187 0.17 7.81 6.49
C LEU A 187 -0.11 6.42 7.08
N SER A 188 0.34 6.18 8.31
CA SER A 188 0.11 4.95 9.06
C SER A 188 -1.38 4.63 9.31
N GLN A 189 -2.26 5.62 9.23
CA GLN A 189 -3.70 5.48 9.49
C GLN A 189 -4.54 5.53 8.21
N LEU A 190 -3.94 5.82 7.05
CA LEU A 190 -4.63 5.98 5.78
C LEU A 190 -5.50 4.76 5.45
N GLN A 191 -4.95 3.55 5.49
CA GLN A 191 -5.70 2.31 5.23
C GLN A 191 -6.89 2.14 6.19
N LYS A 192 -6.71 2.42 7.48
CA LYS A 192 -7.76 2.33 8.49
C LYS A 192 -8.85 3.37 8.25
N HIS A 193 -8.48 4.57 7.82
CA HIS A 193 -9.42 5.63 7.48
C HIS A 193 -10.26 5.25 6.25
N LEU A 194 -9.62 4.79 5.17
CA LEU A 194 -10.30 4.37 3.94
C LEU A 194 -11.26 3.20 4.16
N SER A 195 -10.86 2.21 4.96
CA SER A 195 -11.68 1.03 5.25
C SER A 195 -12.89 1.30 6.14
N LYS A 196 -12.90 2.43 6.88
CA LYS A 196 -14.04 2.86 7.71
C LYS A 196 -15.13 3.60 6.93
N LEU A 197 -14.84 4.03 5.70
CA LEU A 197 -15.83 4.72 4.87
C LEU A 197 -17.00 3.78 4.54
N PRO A 198 -18.23 4.31 4.44
CA PRO A 198 -19.41 3.49 4.17
C PRO A 198 -19.32 2.85 2.79
N ARG A 199 -19.94 1.68 2.60
CA ARG A 199 -19.94 0.95 1.33
C ARG A 199 -21.12 1.41 0.48
N ASN A 200 -20.90 2.43 -0.35
CA ASN A 200 -21.96 3.04 -1.16
C ASN A 200 -22.17 2.36 -2.52
N ILE A 201 -21.14 1.70 -3.06
CA ILE A 201 -21.18 1.09 -4.38
C ILE A 201 -20.72 -0.37 -4.39
N ASP A 202 -21.17 -1.12 -5.41
CA ASP A 202 -20.78 -2.49 -5.68
C ASP A 202 -19.60 -2.56 -6.67
N THR A 203 -19.07 -3.76 -6.89
CA THR A 203 -17.91 -3.96 -7.76
C THR A 203 -18.19 -3.62 -9.22
N LYS A 204 -19.40 -3.90 -9.73
CA LYS A 204 -19.80 -3.56 -11.10
C LYS A 204 -19.81 -2.05 -11.32
N ARG A 205 -20.33 -1.28 -10.35
CA ARG A 205 -20.29 0.18 -10.42
C ARG A 205 -18.86 0.70 -10.37
N MET A 206 -17.98 0.06 -9.61
CA MET A 206 -16.55 0.41 -9.60
C MET A 206 -15.90 0.20 -10.98
N ASP A 207 -16.16 -0.92 -11.66
CA ASP A 207 -15.68 -1.17 -13.03
C ASP A 207 -16.17 -0.12 -14.03
N ALA A 208 -17.46 0.23 -13.96
CA ALA A 208 -18.04 1.26 -14.82
C ALA A 208 -17.42 2.64 -14.58
N ILE A 209 -17.14 2.99 -13.32
CA ILE A 209 -16.47 4.25 -12.95
C ILE A 209 -15.02 4.27 -13.44
N GLU A 210 -14.28 3.18 -13.25
CA GLU A 210 -12.91 3.03 -13.74
C GLU A 210 -12.84 3.22 -15.25
N GLY A 211 -13.71 2.56 -16.02
CA GLY A 211 -13.78 2.70 -17.48
C GLY A 211 -14.05 4.15 -17.93
N ARG A 212 -14.99 4.85 -17.29
CA ARG A 212 -15.29 6.27 -17.60
C ARG A 212 -14.11 7.18 -17.29
N LEU A 213 -13.43 6.96 -16.17
CA LEU A 213 -12.28 7.76 -15.75
C LEU A 213 -11.04 7.48 -16.60
N ALA A 214 -10.82 6.23 -17.01
CA ALA A 214 -9.74 5.85 -17.91
C ALA A 214 -9.86 6.58 -19.26
N ALA A 215 -11.07 6.64 -19.84
CA ALA A 215 -11.32 7.39 -21.07
C ALA A 215 -10.97 8.90 -20.96
N LEU A 216 -11.05 9.47 -19.76
CA LEU A 216 -10.68 10.86 -19.52
C LEU A 216 -9.15 11.03 -19.39
N SER A 217 -8.43 10.04 -18.85
CA SER A 217 -6.96 10.06 -18.84
C SER A 217 -6.36 10.00 -20.25
N THR A 218 -6.97 9.26 -21.18
CA THR A 218 -6.55 9.20 -22.59
C THR A 218 -6.72 10.54 -23.31
N LYS A 219 -7.61 11.42 -22.83
CA LYS A 219 -7.68 12.81 -23.34
C LYS A 219 -6.54 13.70 -22.85
N LYS A 220 -5.87 13.35 -21.75
CA LYS A 220 -4.65 14.04 -21.27
C LYS A 220 -3.45 13.77 -22.20
N SER A 221 -3.44 12.65 -22.91
CA SER A 221 -2.49 12.32 -23.99
C SER A 221 -3.01 12.70 -25.40
N GLY A 222 -4.18 13.31 -25.50
CA GLY A 222 -4.89 13.65 -26.73
C GLY A 222 -4.40 14.89 -27.49
N ALA A 223 -3.09 15.16 -27.49
CA ALA A 223 -2.44 16.01 -28.49
C ALA A 223 -1.35 15.26 -29.28
N ALA A 224 -1.31 13.92 -29.18
CA ALA A 224 -0.70 13.11 -30.23
C ALA A 224 -1.74 12.92 -31.33
N LEU A 225 -1.74 13.81 -32.34
CA LEU A 225 -2.45 13.57 -33.60
C LEU A 225 -2.19 12.12 -34.04
N PRO A 226 -3.20 11.36 -34.48
CA PRO A 226 -2.94 10.17 -35.26
C PRO A 226 -2.15 10.64 -36.48
N LYS A 227 -0.86 10.30 -36.52
CA LYS A 227 -0.04 10.53 -37.71
C LYS A 227 -0.58 9.60 -38.78
N GLY A 228 -1.58 10.09 -39.53
CA GLY A 228 -1.87 9.57 -40.86
C GLY A 228 -0.57 9.58 -41.66
N PRO A 229 -0.44 8.73 -42.68
CA PRO A 229 0.79 8.64 -43.46
C PRO A 229 1.18 10.04 -43.93
N MET A 230 2.31 10.52 -43.41
CA MET A 230 2.85 11.83 -43.79
C MET A 230 3.13 11.76 -45.29
N PRO A 231 2.62 12.71 -46.11
CA PRO A 231 2.95 12.73 -47.52
C PRO A 231 4.47 12.90 -47.66
N ALA A 232 5.10 11.94 -48.35
CA ALA A 232 6.52 11.98 -48.68
C ALA A 232 6.78 13.17 -49.61
N GLY A 233 7.15 14.32 -49.05
CA GLY A 233 7.51 15.48 -49.87
C GLY A 233 7.53 16.86 -49.21
N ALA A 234 7.04 17.03 -47.98
CA ALA A 234 7.04 18.33 -47.32
C ALA A 234 8.45 18.69 -46.77
N LYS A 235 9.32 19.15 -47.67
CA LYS A 235 10.62 19.74 -47.33
C LYS A 235 10.40 20.96 -46.41
N MET A 236 10.88 20.89 -45.17
CA MET A 236 11.00 22.05 -44.28
C MET A 236 11.85 23.13 -44.97
N ARG A 237 11.25 24.26 -45.34
CA ARG A 237 11.99 25.46 -45.75
C ARG A 237 12.72 26.01 -44.53
N SER A 238 14.04 25.97 -44.59
CA SER A 238 14.97 26.51 -43.60
C SER A 238 14.63 27.95 -43.20
N VAL A 239 14.40 28.17 -41.91
CA VAL A 239 14.13 29.48 -41.27
C VAL A 239 15.42 30.30 -41.06
N GLN A 240 16.56 29.87 -41.59
CA GLN A 240 17.88 30.47 -41.31
C GLN A 240 18.28 31.68 -42.19
N ARG A 241 17.37 32.33 -42.93
CA ARG A 241 17.75 33.43 -43.85
C ARG A 241 16.92 34.70 -43.68
N THR A 242 16.81 35.18 -42.44
CA THR A 242 16.31 36.55 -42.18
C THR A 242 17.18 37.36 -41.21
N MET A 243 18.22 36.77 -40.60
CA MET A 243 19.24 37.50 -39.83
C MET A 243 20.39 37.99 -40.73
N ARG A 244 20.07 38.83 -41.74
CA ARG A 244 21.07 39.73 -42.35
C ARG A 244 20.40 40.82 -43.18
N ARG A 245 19.61 41.68 -42.53
CA ARG A 245 19.35 43.08 -42.93
C ARG A 245 18.34 43.72 -41.98
N ARG A 246 18.85 44.33 -40.93
CA ARG A 246 18.63 45.73 -40.55
C ARG A 246 19.54 46.04 -39.37
#